data_AF-A0A522CBB7-F1
#
_entry.id   AF-A0A522CBB7-F1
#
_cell.length_a   1.000
_cell.length_b   1.000
_cell.length_c   1.000
_cell.angle_alpha   90.00
_cell.angle_beta   90.00
_cell.angle_gamma   90.00
#
_symmetry.space_group_name_H-M   'P 1'
#
loop_
_entity.id
_entity.type
_entity.pdbx_description
1 polymer ?
#
loop_
_entity_poly.entity_id
_entity_poly.type
_entity_poly.pdbx_seq_one_letter_code
_entity_poly.pdbx_strand_id
1 'polypeptide(L)'
;MLRTILALLFILAAPAAQACECVSPVSPAKSYQQAKAVFTAHVAELKKNDQGNVDRVTLKVDKTWKGSPGESLVLKGPRSMCSYWNYKADESYLVYADASWDKTRPDELEISGCSRTKLLKDGQIETQYLDAVAAEKDTAAIDKSLPGLLVSAKDPLMRAEAADLLSRIMRDKASAAPPETVPALMKATADADKSVRIKAARALANFDLAGKAEVKEALFVLLKEDDRDLRDAAAGGLMYVGKRDPAVFRALVEALEKARQAKDADARRRGATLANFARVLEEVAGTEAEKAETAELLGSMVDEVSDPYDKVGVIQNLGFMKGHARKAAPKLLAVLKEAESYHLKQYTIRALGDIGAVEAQAQIEPYLKDQDCYVAGSVLEAVYKMNPQGFPAFFREKGIPEVKSRFDKCAAEFVWSLQTVGKPAIEIEPFLAEKYASMDKSDWKRDTLKALLDALRYKEKK
;
A
#
# COMPACT_ATOMS: atom_id res chain seq x y z
N MET A 1 69.96 6.84 42.61
CA MET A 1 69.41 5.68 43.34
C MET A 1 67.96 6.03 43.63
N LEU A 2 66.89 5.42 43.12
CA LEU A 2 66.52 4.01 43.00
C LEU A 2 65.22 4.02 42.14
N ARG A 3 65.23 3.60 40.87
CA ARG A 3 64.76 2.31 40.33
C ARG A 3 63.34 1.85 40.75
N THR A 4 62.41 1.95 39.78
CA THR A 4 61.42 0.94 39.28
C THR A 4 60.38 0.29 40.22
N ILE A 5 59.10 0.31 39.78
CA ILE A 5 58.08 -0.79 39.63
C ILE A 5 56.72 -0.08 39.43
N LEU A 6 56.16 0.07 38.22
CA LEU A 6 55.38 -0.88 37.40
C LEU A 6 54.19 -1.56 38.11
N ALA A 7 52.99 -0.99 37.94
CA ALA A 7 51.73 -1.74 37.81
C ALA A 7 50.67 -0.84 37.16
N LEU A 8 50.64 -0.78 35.82
CA LEU A 8 49.47 -0.31 35.09
C LEU A 8 48.36 -1.36 35.27
N LEU A 9 47.36 -1.03 36.10
CA LEU A 9 46.07 -1.69 36.08
C LEU A 9 45.34 -1.27 34.79
N PHE A 10 45.58 -2.02 33.71
CA PHE A 10 44.68 -2.05 32.56
C PHE A 10 43.39 -2.76 33.03
N ILE A 11 42.47 -1.98 33.58
CA ILE A 11 41.08 -2.40 33.68
C ILE A 11 40.59 -2.44 32.23
N LEU A 12 40.63 -3.64 31.63
CA LEU A 12 39.76 -3.99 30.53
C LEU A 12 38.34 -3.80 31.05
N ALA A 13 37.79 -2.59 30.88
CA ALA A 13 36.36 -2.39 30.89
C ALA A 13 35.85 -3.25 29.75
N ALA A 14 35.38 -4.46 30.08
CA ALA A 14 34.60 -5.25 29.17
C ALA A 14 33.52 -4.32 28.61
N PRO A 15 33.33 -4.23 27.28
CA PRO A 15 32.17 -3.51 26.77
C PRO A 15 30.97 -4.13 27.46
N ALA A 16 30.15 -3.29 28.12
CA ALA A 16 28.90 -3.72 28.71
C ALA A 16 28.21 -4.61 27.67
N ALA A 17 28.06 -5.90 28.00
CA ALA A 17 27.38 -6.83 27.13
C ALA A 17 26.01 -6.21 26.83
N GLN A 18 25.73 -5.97 25.55
CA GLN A 18 24.41 -5.60 25.06
C GLN A 18 23.47 -6.81 25.28
N ALA A 19 23.10 -7.06 26.52
CA ALA A 19 22.23 -8.16 26.90
C ALA A 19 20.79 -7.64 26.95
N CYS A 20 20.09 -7.87 25.84
CA CYS A 20 18.65 -7.68 25.66
C CYS A 20 18.14 -6.23 25.70
N GLU A 21 18.69 -5.37 24.83
CA GLU A 21 17.97 -4.16 24.44
C GLU A 21 16.93 -4.54 23.39
N CYS A 22 15.69 -4.73 23.82
CA CYS A 22 14.60 -5.05 22.90
C CYS A 22 14.43 -3.89 21.90
N VAL A 23 14.51 -4.19 20.60
CA VAL A 23 14.41 -3.20 19.52
C VAL A 23 12.99 -2.63 19.48
N SER A 24 12.78 -1.57 20.26
CA SER A 24 11.56 -0.74 20.32
C SER A 24 10.26 -1.51 20.64
N PRO A 25 9.22 -0.85 21.18
CA PRO A 25 7.96 -1.54 21.41
C PRO A 25 7.34 -1.96 20.06
N VAL A 26 7.39 -3.27 19.78
CA VAL A 26 6.69 -3.89 18.64
C VAL A 26 5.19 -3.69 18.86
N SER A 27 4.47 -3.24 17.83
CA SER A 27 3.03 -2.99 17.97
C SER A 27 2.25 -4.27 18.27
N PRO A 28 1.06 -4.18 18.92
CA PRO A 28 0.16 -5.32 19.12
C PRO A 28 -0.09 -6.11 17.85
N ALA A 29 -0.33 -5.44 16.72
CA ALA A 29 -0.56 -6.10 15.43
C ALA A 29 0.66 -6.91 14.96
N LYS A 30 1.84 -6.29 14.97
CA LYS A 30 3.07 -6.96 14.53
C LYS A 30 3.44 -8.11 15.48
N SER A 31 3.27 -7.92 16.79
CA SER A 31 3.48 -8.96 17.80
C SER A 31 2.51 -10.12 17.59
N TYR A 32 1.23 -9.84 17.33
CA TYR A 32 0.23 -10.85 17.04
C TYR A 32 0.53 -11.63 15.75
N GLN A 33 1.00 -10.96 14.69
CA GLN A 33 1.41 -11.60 13.44
C GLN A 33 2.62 -12.52 13.64
N GLN A 34 3.63 -12.05 14.37
CA GLN A 34 4.89 -12.77 14.59
C GLN A 34 4.74 -13.95 15.57
N ALA A 35 3.93 -13.79 16.62
CA ALA A 35 3.75 -14.82 17.62
C ALA A 35 3.15 -16.10 17.03
N LYS A 36 3.64 -17.25 17.47
CA LYS A 36 3.07 -18.57 17.16
C LYS A 36 1.77 -18.81 17.94
N ALA A 37 1.70 -18.32 19.18
CA ALA A 37 0.50 -18.36 20.01
C ALA A 37 0.32 -17.10 20.85
N VAL A 38 -0.94 -16.70 21.09
CA VAL A 38 -1.30 -15.54 21.92
C VAL A 38 -2.44 -15.94 22.83
N PHE A 39 -2.23 -15.83 24.15
CA PHE A 39 -3.15 -16.33 25.16
C PHE A 39 -2.96 -15.62 26.50
N THR A 40 -3.94 -15.69 27.39
CA THR A 40 -3.75 -15.41 28.82
C THR A 40 -3.49 -16.69 29.58
N ALA A 41 -2.64 -16.62 30.58
CA ALA A 41 -2.40 -17.73 31.50
C ALA A 41 -2.10 -17.23 32.91
N HIS A 42 -2.47 -18.04 33.90
CA HIS A 42 -2.04 -17.86 35.29
C HIS A 42 -0.92 -18.83 35.64
N VAL A 43 -0.03 -18.39 36.53
CA VAL A 43 1.08 -19.19 37.03
C VAL A 43 0.55 -20.22 38.02
N ALA A 44 0.40 -21.47 37.56
CA ALA A 44 -0.08 -22.58 38.38
C ALA A 44 1.00 -23.15 39.30
N GLU A 45 2.25 -23.18 38.84
CA GLU A 45 3.38 -23.67 39.63
C GLU A 45 4.68 -22.94 39.26
N LEU A 46 5.50 -22.61 40.25
CA LEU A 46 6.82 -22.04 40.08
C LEU A 46 7.83 -22.84 40.91
N LYS A 47 8.71 -23.59 40.24
CA LYS A 47 9.80 -24.34 40.89
C LYS A 47 11.10 -23.58 40.78
N LYS A 48 11.81 -23.47 41.89
CA LYS A 48 13.16 -22.91 41.95
C LYS A 48 14.18 -24.04 42.07
N ASN A 49 15.36 -23.85 41.49
CA ASN A 49 16.51 -24.72 41.74
C ASN A 49 17.14 -24.41 43.12
N ASP A 50 18.14 -25.20 43.50
CA ASP A 50 18.85 -25.08 44.77
C ASP A 50 19.56 -23.72 44.96
N GLN A 51 19.77 -22.98 43.87
CA GLN A 51 20.37 -21.64 43.86
C GLN A 51 19.30 -20.53 44.01
N GLY A 52 18.03 -20.89 44.16
CA GLY A 52 16.91 -19.95 44.32
C GLY A 52 16.40 -19.34 43.00
N ASN A 53 16.96 -19.74 41.86
CA ASN A 53 16.54 -19.28 40.53
C ASN A 53 15.33 -20.07 40.04
N VAL A 54 14.43 -19.44 39.29
CA VAL A 54 13.29 -20.12 38.70
C VAL A 54 13.77 -21.15 37.66
N ASP A 55 13.54 -22.42 37.92
CA ASP A 55 13.90 -23.57 37.07
C ASP A 55 12.73 -24.00 36.20
N ARG A 56 11.50 -23.84 36.68
CA ARG A 56 10.30 -24.25 35.95
C ARG A 56 9.12 -23.37 36.28
N VAL A 57 8.38 -22.97 35.26
CA VAL A 57 7.09 -22.31 35.39
C VAL A 57 6.05 -23.13 34.65
N THR A 58 4.99 -23.52 35.35
CA THR A 58 3.81 -24.13 34.76
C THR A 58 2.74 -23.06 34.64
N LEU A 59 2.38 -22.72 33.41
CA LEU A 59 1.30 -21.80 33.08
C LEU A 59 0.06 -22.60 32.74
N LYS A 60 -1.08 -22.25 33.35
CA LYS A 60 -2.39 -22.79 32.95
C LYS A 60 -3.10 -21.75 32.09
N VAL A 61 -3.51 -22.17 30.90
CA VAL A 61 -4.06 -21.28 29.87
C VAL A 61 -5.53 -20.98 30.19
N ASP A 62 -5.89 -19.70 30.16
CA ASP A 62 -7.24 -19.22 30.47
C ASP A 62 -8.04 -18.91 29.19
N LYS A 63 -7.44 -18.15 28.26
CA LYS A 63 -8.06 -17.73 27.00
C LYS A 63 -7.02 -17.69 25.90
N THR A 64 -7.39 -18.12 24.69
CA THR A 64 -6.48 -18.15 23.53
C THR A 64 -7.08 -17.38 22.37
N TRP A 65 -6.29 -16.50 21.75
CA TRP A 65 -6.64 -15.80 20.50
C TRP A 65 -5.95 -16.40 19.28
N LYS A 66 -4.74 -16.95 19.45
CA LYS A 66 -3.94 -17.51 18.35
C LYS A 66 -3.19 -18.75 18.80
N GLY A 67 -3.07 -19.71 17.88
CA GLY A 67 -2.32 -20.95 18.10
C GLY A 67 -3.04 -21.92 19.03
N SER A 68 -2.32 -22.96 19.45
CA SER A 68 -2.85 -24.02 20.31
C SER A 68 -1.86 -24.31 21.43
N PRO A 69 -1.78 -23.45 22.46
CA PRO A 69 -0.81 -23.61 23.56
C PRO A 69 -1.10 -24.82 24.47
N GLY A 70 -2.24 -25.48 24.29
CA GLY A 70 -2.73 -26.54 25.18
C GLY A 70 -3.37 -25.97 26.46
N GLU A 71 -3.81 -26.85 27.36
CA GLU A 71 -4.39 -26.45 28.65
C GLU A 71 -3.33 -25.94 29.63
N SER A 72 -2.10 -26.46 29.51
CA SER A 72 -0.97 -26.07 30.35
C SER A 72 0.32 -26.04 29.54
N LEU A 73 1.14 -25.02 29.77
CA LEU A 73 2.45 -24.85 29.17
C LEU A 73 3.52 -24.90 30.25
N VAL A 74 4.50 -25.79 30.08
CA VAL A 74 5.63 -25.91 31.01
C VAL A 74 6.87 -25.26 30.41
N LEU A 75 7.29 -24.15 30.99
CA LEU A 75 8.53 -23.46 30.65
C LEU A 75 9.65 -24.01 31.53
N LYS A 76 10.69 -24.58 30.91
CA LYS A 76 11.91 -25.06 31.58
C LYS A 76 12.96 -23.95 31.54
N GLY A 77 13.79 -23.87 32.59
CA GLY A 77 14.73 -22.79 32.96
C GLY A 77 15.51 -22.12 31.83
N PRO A 78 16.20 -20.99 32.10
CA PRO A 78 16.65 -20.06 31.05
C PRO A 78 17.46 -20.75 29.95
N ARG A 79 16.85 -20.87 28.75
CA ARG A 79 17.52 -21.35 27.55
C ARG A 79 18.36 -20.24 26.88
N SER A 80 18.13 -18.98 27.26
CA SER A 80 18.87 -17.80 26.79
C SER A 80 18.76 -16.63 27.76
N MET A 81 19.66 -15.65 27.63
CA MET A 81 19.67 -14.41 28.41
C MET A 81 18.45 -13.50 28.19
N CYS A 82 17.69 -13.71 27.10
CA CYS A 82 16.53 -12.88 26.73
C CYS A 82 15.19 -13.60 26.92
N SER A 83 15.10 -14.54 27.84
CA SER A 83 13.84 -15.21 28.19
C SER A 83 13.08 -14.40 29.25
N TYR A 84 11.74 -14.32 29.19
CA TYR A 84 10.94 -13.57 30.18
C TYR A 84 10.75 -14.43 31.43
N TRP A 85 11.43 -14.11 32.54
CA TRP A 85 11.41 -14.92 33.78
C TRP A 85 10.90 -14.19 35.02
N ASN A 86 10.34 -12.98 34.88
CA ASN A 86 9.78 -12.24 36.01
C ASN A 86 8.36 -12.72 36.39
N TYR A 87 8.09 -14.02 36.22
CA TYR A 87 6.85 -14.64 36.65
C TYR A 87 6.78 -14.68 38.17
N LYS A 88 5.63 -14.30 38.72
CA LYS A 88 5.33 -14.44 40.14
C LYS A 88 4.24 -15.49 40.33
N ALA A 89 4.35 -16.22 41.43
CA ALA A 89 3.31 -17.15 41.83
C ALA A 89 1.97 -16.41 41.93
N ASP A 90 0.90 -17.05 41.44
CA ASP A 90 -0.48 -16.55 41.51
C ASP A 90 -0.75 -15.24 40.72
N GLU A 91 0.16 -14.85 39.82
CA GLU A 91 -0.09 -13.76 38.85
C GLU A 91 -0.54 -14.32 37.49
N SER A 92 -1.35 -13.54 36.77
CA SER A 92 -1.79 -13.82 35.40
C SER A 92 -1.08 -12.90 34.40
N TYR A 93 -0.84 -13.44 33.21
CA TYR A 93 -0.07 -12.78 32.15
C TYR A 93 -0.84 -12.85 30.83
N LEU A 94 -0.73 -11.78 30.03
CA LEU A 94 -0.98 -11.83 28.59
C LEU A 94 0.32 -12.26 27.94
N VAL A 95 0.29 -13.39 27.23
CA VAL A 95 1.47 -14.07 26.67
C VAL A 95 1.46 -14.00 25.15
N TYR A 96 2.58 -13.54 24.61
CA TYR A 96 2.94 -13.67 23.20
C TYR A 96 4.08 -14.68 23.10
N ALA A 97 3.78 -15.88 22.63
CA ALA A 97 4.73 -16.97 22.52
C ALA A 97 5.19 -17.17 21.07
N ASP A 98 6.49 -17.31 20.88
CA ASP A 98 7.15 -17.58 19.61
C ASP A 98 7.32 -19.09 19.41
N ALA A 99 7.63 -19.50 18.18
CA ALA A 99 8.08 -20.87 17.93
C ALA A 99 9.48 -21.07 18.54
N SER A 100 9.77 -22.29 19.00
CA SER A 100 11.07 -22.59 19.58
C SER A 100 12.21 -22.30 18.60
N TRP A 101 13.29 -21.72 19.10
CA TRP A 101 14.53 -21.57 18.31
C TRP A 101 15.18 -22.93 18.02
N ASP A 102 14.85 -23.97 18.79
CA ASP A 102 15.30 -25.33 18.57
C ASP A 102 14.53 -25.96 17.40
N LYS A 103 15.17 -25.98 16.24
CA LYS A 103 14.60 -26.53 14.99
C LYS A 103 14.24 -28.02 15.09
N THR A 104 14.72 -28.74 16.09
CA THR A 104 14.34 -30.14 16.33
C THR A 104 12.98 -30.27 17.01
N ARG A 105 12.46 -29.18 17.59
CA ARG A 105 11.18 -29.11 18.31
C ARG A 105 10.37 -27.89 17.85
N PRO A 106 10.02 -27.80 16.55
CA PRO A 106 9.38 -26.62 15.96
C PRO A 106 7.98 -26.33 16.51
N ASP A 107 7.36 -27.32 17.17
CA ASP A 107 6.04 -27.21 17.78
C ASP A 107 6.09 -26.74 19.25
N GLU A 108 7.27 -26.65 19.88
CA GLU A 108 7.40 -26.05 21.20
C GLU A 108 7.22 -24.53 21.15
N LEU A 109 6.54 -23.99 22.16
CA LEU A 109 6.37 -22.55 22.35
C LEU A 109 7.43 -22.01 23.31
N GLU A 110 7.95 -20.82 23.00
CA GLU A 110 8.91 -20.11 23.84
C GLU A 110 8.48 -18.67 24.08
N ILE A 111 8.87 -18.11 25.23
CA ILE A 111 8.49 -16.76 25.63
C ILE A 111 9.76 -15.94 25.88
N SER A 112 9.98 -14.95 25.04
CA SER A 112 11.12 -14.04 25.15
C SER A 112 10.80 -12.82 26.01
N GLY A 113 11.81 -12.27 26.67
CA GLY A 113 11.77 -10.99 27.40
C GLY A 113 11.49 -9.79 26.50
N CYS A 114 11.68 -9.97 25.19
CA CYS A 114 11.33 -8.98 24.16
C CYS A 114 9.99 -9.25 23.48
N SER A 115 9.30 -10.33 23.86
CA SER A 115 7.90 -10.50 23.46
C SER A 115 7.05 -9.45 24.16
N ARG A 116 5.88 -9.17 23.60
CA ARG A 116 4.90 -8.24 24.19
C ARG A 116 4.21 -8.81 25.44
N THR A 117 4.75 -9.90 26.01
CA THR A 117 4.26 -10.56 27.21
C THR A 117 4.36 -9.64 28.43
N LYS A 118 3.26 -9.53 29.18
CA LYS A 118 3.16 -8.63 30.34
C LYS A 118 2.12 -9.15 31.34
N LEU A 119 2.11 -8.58 32.54
CA LEU A 119 1.05 -8.86 33.51
C LEU A 119 -0.32 -8.53 32.92
N LEU A 120 -1.30 -9.39 33.17
CA LEU A 120 -2.64 -9.27 32.58
C LEU A 120 -3.30 -7.93 32.97
N LYS A 121 -3.07 -7.44 34.19
CA LYS A 121 -3.56 -6.13 34.64
C LYS A 121 -3.07 -4.97 33.76
N ASP A 122 -1.84 -5.08 33.23
CA ASP A 122 -1.23 -4.08 32.35
C ASP A 122 -1.60 -4.35 30.87
N GLY A 123 -2.09 -5.56 30.57
CA GLY A 123 -2.52 -6.02 29.25
C GLY A 123 -4.03 -5.93 28.99
N GLN A 124 -4.86 -5.46 29.93
CA GLN A 124 -6.33 -5.46 29.78
C GLN A 124 -6.79 -4.74 28.50
N ILE A 125 -6.26 -3.55 28.24
CA ILE A 125 -6.55 -2.78 27.02
C ILE A 125 -6.17 -3.58 25.76
N GLU A 126 -5.05 -4.29 25.80
CA GLU A 126 -4.59 -5.11 24.69
C GLU A 126 -5.44 -6.37 24.48
N THR A 127 -6.01 -6.94 25.53
CA THR A 127 -6.98 -8.05 25.39
C THR A 127 -8.24 -7.61 24.63
N GLN A 128 -8.70 -6.36 24.79
CA GLN A 128 -9.82 -5.83 24.01
C GLN A 128 -9.46 -5.68 22.52
N TYR A 129 -8.22 -5.28 22.22
CA TYR A 129 -7.72 -5.25 20.85
C TYR A 129 -7.68 -6.66 20.25
N LEU A 130 -7.17 -7.65 21.00
CA LEU A 130 -7.10 -9.05 20.57
C LEU A 130 -8.49 -9.66 20.38
N ASP A 131 -9.46 -9.29 21.22
CA ASP A 131 -10.86 -9.68 21.05
C ASP A 131 -11.44 -9.15 19.74
N ALA A 132 -11.17 -7.88 19.41
CA ALA A 132 -11.58 -7.31 18.14
C ALA A 132 -10.86 -7.95 16.93
N VAL A 133 -9.58 -8.33 17.09
CA VAL A 133 -8.84 -9.09 16.06
C VAL A 133 -9.49 -10.44 15.84
N ALA A 134 -9.76 -11.22 16.89
CA ALA A 134 -10.38 -12.54 16.77
C ALA A 134 -11.83 -12.49 16.28
N ALA A 135 -12.52 -11.37 16.53
CA ALA A 135 -13.91 -11.19 16.11
C ALA A 135 -14.07 -11.16 14.58
N GLU A 136 -13.03 -10.82 13.79
CA GLU A 136 -12.92 -10.63 12.32
C GLU A 136 -14.22 -10.34 11.52
N LYS A 137 -15.22 -11.22 11.62
CA LYS A 137 -16.54 -11.16 10.97
C LYS A 137 -17.60 -10.42 11.81
N ASP A 138 -17.52 -10.40 13.13
CA ASP A 138 -18.50 -9.79 14.04
C ASP A 138 -18.27 -8.27 14.21
N THR A 139 -18.96 -7.48 13.38
CA THR A 139 -18.91 -6.02 13.41
C THR A 139 -19.45 -5.41 14.69
N ALA A 140 -20.37 -6.08 15.40
CA ALA A 140 -20.93 -5.57 16.65
C ALA A 140 -19.93 -5.68 17.79
N ALA A 141 -19.18 -6.78 17.87
CA ALA A 141 -18.09 -6.94 18.83
C ALA A 141 -16.96 -5.91 18.61
N ILE A 142 -16.67 -5.60 17.34
CA ILE A 142 -15.67 -4.59 16.95
C ILE A 142 -16.10 -3.19 17.37
N ASP A 143 -17.35 -2.80 17.08
CA ASP A 143 -17.89 -1.49 17.45
C ASP A 143 -17.93 -1.26 18.96
N LYS A 144 -18.18 -2.31 19.75
CA LYS A 144 -18.16 -2.20 21.21
C LYS A 144 -16.77 -1.97 21.79
N SER A 145 -15.72 -2.40 21.07
CA SER A 145 -14.37 -2.52 21.65
C SER A 145 -13.40 -1.47 21.14
N LEU A 146 -13.34 -1.23 19.82
CA LEU A 146 -12.30 -0.37 19.23
C LEU A 146 -12.51 1.14 19.43
N PRO A 147 -13.73 1.70 19.38
CA PRO A 147 -13.96 3.12 19.65
C PRO A 147 -13.47 3.57 21.04
N GLY A 148 -13.65 2.72 22.05
CA GLY A 148 -13.09 2.97 23.38
C GLY A 148 -11.57 3.04 23.35
N LEU A 149 -10.90 2.06 22.72
CA LEU A 149 -9.44 2.02 22.59
C LEU A 149 -8.87 3.24 21.87
N LEU A 150 -9.55 3.74 20.83
CA LEU A 150 -9.15 4.94 20.10
C LEU A 150 -9.06 6.17 20.98
N VAL A 151 -9.89 6.27 22.01
CA VAL A 151 -10.06 7.49 22.80
C VAL A 151 -9.41 7.38 24.18
N SER A 152 -9.44 6.21 24.81
CA SER A 152 -9.05 6.03 26.21
C SER A 152 -7.71 5.33 26.41
N ALA A 153 -7.14 4.69 25.38
CA ALA A 153 -5.85 4.01 25.56
C ALA A 153 -4.74 5.03 25.84
N LYS A 154 -3.96 4.81 26.90
CA LYS A 154 -2.86 5.72 27.29
C LYS A 154 -1.73 5.71 26.25
N ASP A 155 -1.41 4.53 25.73
CA ASP A 155 -0.35 4.33 24.73
C ASP A 155 -0.83 4.79 23.33
N PRO A 156 -0.18 5.80 22.71
CA PRO A 156 -0.53 6.25 21.36
C PRO A 156 -0.40 5.13 20.32
N LEU A 157 0.51 4.17 20.51
CA LEU A 157 0.64 3.04 19.62
C LEU A 157 -0.63 2.19 19.62
N MET A 158 -1.25 1.99 20.79
CA MET A 158 -2.52 1.26 20.89
C MET A 158 -3.67 2.02 20.21
N ARG A 159 -3.73 3.35 20.37
CA ARG A 159 -4.72 4.18 19.67
C ARG A 159 -4.56 4.10 18.15
N ALA A 160 -3.32 4.18 17.66
CA ALA A 160 -3.01 4.06 16.24
C ALA A 160 -3.37 2.67 15.67
N GLU A 161 -3.11 1.60 16.43
CA GLU A 161 -3.45 0.23 16.04
C GLU A 161 -4.96 -0.03 16.04
N ALA A 162 -5.71 0.55 16.97
CA ALA A 162 -7.16 0.50 16.94
C ALA A 162 -7.73 1.17 15.66
N ALA A 163 -7.18 2.33 15.28
CA ALA A 163 -7.57 3.02 14.05
C ALA A 163 -7.22 2.21 12.79
N ASP A 164 -6.03 1.61 12.76
CA ASP A 164 -5.59 0.77 11.64
C ASP A 164 -6.43 -0.50 11.51
N LEU A 165 -6.77 -1.16 12.63
CA LEU A 165 -7.63 -2.34 12.63
C LEU A 165 -9.04 -2.01 12.12
N LEU A 166 -9.64 -0.89 12.56
CA LEU A 166 -10.92 -0.40 12.00
C LEU A 166 -10.82 -0.17 10.50
N SER A 167 -9.75 0.50 10.05
CA SER A 167 -9.48 0.75 8.63
C SER A 167 -9.46 -0.55 7.83
N ARG A 168 -8.77 -1.58 8.32
CA ARG A 168 -8.66 -2.90 7.65
C ARG A 168 -9.98 -3.65 7.60
N ILE A 169 -10.68 -3.78 8.73
CA ILE A 169 -11.90 -4.60 8.79
C ILE A 169 -13.04 -3.96 7.98
N MET A 170 -13.13 -2.65 7.97
CA MET A 170 -14.25 -1.94 7.33
C MET A 170 -14.04 -1.75 5.83
N ARG A 171 -12.80 -1.75 5.34
CA ARG A 171 -12.47 -1.70 3.90
C ARG A 171 -13.17 -2.82 3.12
N ASP A 172 -13.21 -4.02 3.68
CA ASP A 172 -13.68 -5.22 2.98
C ASP A 172 -15.20 -5.39 3.03
N LYS A 173 -15.91 -4.60 3.85
CA LYS A 173 -17.31 -4.88 4.21
C LYS A 173 -18.35 -3.97 3.58
N ALA A 174 -17.99 -2.88 2.91
CA ALA A 174 -18.92 -1.91 2.27
C ALA A 174 -20.18 -1.61 3.11
N SER A 175 -20.06 -1.70 4.44
CA SER A 175 -21.16 -1.61 5.39
C SER A 175 -21.03 -0.30 6.14
N ALA A 176 -22.16 0.36 6.39
CA ALA A 176 -22.23 1.60 7.16
C ALA A 176 -21.31 1.54 8.39
N ALA A 177 -20.56 2.62 8.62
CA ALA A 177 -19.69 2.74 9.77
C ALA A 177 -20.51 2.48 11.05
N PRO A 178 -20.02 1.65 11.98
CA PRO A 178 -20.71 1.47 13.24
C PRO A 178 -20.88 2.82 13.98
N PRO A 179 -21.96 3.03 14.75
CA PRO A 179 -22.36 4.35 15.25
C PRO A 179 -21.26 5.11 16.01
N GLU A 180 -20.49 4.42 16.85
CA GLU A 180 -19.45 5.04 17.70
C GLU A 180 -18.10 5.16 16.99
N THR A 181 -17.92 4.49 15.86
CA THR A 181 -16.65 4.43 15.13
C THR A 181 -16.29 5.78 14.50
N VAL A 182 -17.24 6.44 13.82
CA VAL A 182 -16.96 7.73 13.16
C VAL A 182 -16.64 8.84 14.18
N PRO A 183 -17.42 9.04 15.25
CA PRO A 183 -17.09 10.02 16.29
C PRO A 183 -15.72 9.76 16.95
N ALA A 184 -15.39 8.50 17.26
CA ALA A 184 -14.12 8.15 17.87
C ALA A 184 -12.94 8.42 16.91
N LEU A 185 -13.07 8.07 15.63
CA LEU A 185 -12.06 8.36 14.62
C LEU A 185 -11.89 9.86 14.39
N MET A 186 -12.99 10.63 14.34
CA MET A 186 -12.93 12.09 14.27
C MET A 186 -12.16 12.67 15.46
N LYS A 187 -12.44 12.21 16.68
CA LYS A 187 -11.67 12.65 17.86
C LYS A 187 -10.18 12.29 17.72
N ALA A 188 -9.88 11.10 17.20
CA ALA A 188 -8.51 10.65 16.96
C ALA A 188 -7.77 11.44 15.86
N THR A 189 -8.48 12.13 14.94
CA THR A 189 -7.83 13.07 14.01
C THR A 189 -7.23 14.29 14.68
N ALA A 190 -7.64 14.59 15.93
CA ALA A 190 -7.08 15.66 16.75
C ALA A 190 -6.14 15.14 17.87
N ASP A 191 -5.67 13.89 17.79
CA ASP A 191 -4.76 13.32 18.80
C ASP A 191 -3.42 14.07 18.85
N ALA A 192 -2.78 14.07 20.02
CA ALA A 192 -1.46 14.66 20.20
C ALA A 192 -0.38 13.89 19.43
N ASP A 193 -0.57 12.58 19.22
CA ASP A 193 0.34 11.74 18.47
C ASP A 193 0.00 11.75 16.96
N LYS A 194 1.00 12.12 16.16
CA LYS A 194 0.87 12.22 14.70
C LYS A 194 0.47 10.90 14.03
N SER A 195 0.97 9.75 14.52
CA SER A 195 0.68 8.44 13.95
C SER A 195 -0.80 8.10 14.13
N VAL A 196 -1.37 8.42 15.30
CA VAL A 196 -2.80 8.28 15.57
C VAL A 196 -3.62 9.12 14.59
N ARG A 197 -3.26 10.39 14.39
CA ARG A 197 -3.95 11.28 13.44
C ARG A 197 -3.92 10.75 11.99
N ILE A 198 -2.76 10.30 11.51
CA ILE A 198 -2.62 9.72 10.16
C ILE A 198 -3.49 8.48 10.01
N LYS A 199 -3.45 7.56 10.98
CA LYS A 199 -4.24 6.32 10.94
C LYS A 199 -5.73 6.59 11.03
N ALA A 200 -6.15 7.55 11.86
CA ALA A 200 -7.53 7.98 11.95
C ALA A 200 -8.05 8.56 10.63
N ALA A 201 -7.30 9.47 9.99
CA ALA A 201 -7.67 10.04 8.70
C ALA A 201 -7.80 8.98 7.60
N ARG A 202 -6.84 8.03 7.55
CA ARG A 202 -6.89 6.89 6.61
C ARG A 202 -8.04 5.93 6.90
N ALA A 203 -8.41 5.75 8.17
CA ALA A 203 -9.55 4.94 8.55
C ALA A 203 -10.85 5.58 8.08
N LEU A 204 -11.03 6.89 8.30
CA LEU A 204 -12.20 7.65 7.82
C LEU A 204 -12.40 7.52 6.30
N ALA A 205 -11.31 7.48 5.52
CA ALA A 205 -11.36 7.30 4.07
C ALA A 205 -11.95 5.95 3.59
N ASN A 206 -12.05 4.94 4.45
CA ASN A 206 -12.57 3.62 4.07
C ASN A 206 -14.07 3.46 4.36
N PHE A 207 -14.73 4.50 4.88
CA PHE A 207 -16.17 4.48 5.14
C PHE A 207 -16.90 5.31 4.09
N ASP A 208 -18.13 4.90 3.75
CA ASP A 208 -19.03 5.76 3.00
C ASP A 208 -19.57 6.87 3.92
N LEU A 209 -18.87 8.00 3.89
CA LEU A 209 -19.16 9.20 4.69
C LEU A 209 -19.55 10.38 3.81
N ALA A 210 -20.11 10.09 2.62
CA ALA A 210 -20.54 11.12 1.69
C ALA A 210 -21.47 12.13 2.39
N GLY A 211 -21.10 13.42 2.32
CA GLY A 211 -21.90 14.51 2.89
C GLY A 211 -21.81 14.68 4.41
N LYS A 212 -20.94 13.96 5.12
CA LYS A 212 -20.69 14.16 6.56
C LYS A 212 -19.82 15.40 6.79
N ALA A 213 -20.47 16.55 7.00
CA ALA A 213 -19.81 17.85 7.13
C ALA A 213 -18.72 17.87 8.21
N GLU A 214 -18.95 17.24 9.36
CA GLU A 214 -18.01 17.25 10.49
C GLU A 214 -16.74 16.47 10.18
N VAL A 215 -16.86 15.37 9.42
CA VAL A 215 -15.70 14.59 8.94
C VAL A 215 -14.91 15.42 7.93
N LYS A 216 -15.61 16.12 7.03
CA LYS A 216 -14.99 17.02 6.05
C LYS A 216 -14.16 18.11 6.73
N GLU A 217 -14.72 18.79 7.73
CA GLU A 217 -14.02 19.84 8.47
C GLU A 217 -12.80 19.30 9.22
N ALA A 218 -12.90 18.12 9.86
CA ALA A 218 -11.77 17.49 10.52
C ALA A 218 -10.62 17.18 9.53
N LEU A 219 -10.95 16.70 8.33
CA LEU A 219 -9.95 16.44 7.29
C LEU A 219 -9.38 17.73 6.70
N PHE A 220 -10.15 18.82 6.59
CA PHE A 220 -9.62 20.13 6.20
C PHE A 220 -8.59 20.67 7.18
N VAL A 221 -8.77 20.44 8.48
CA VAL A 221 -7.75 20.80 9.49
C VAL A 221 -6.46 20.04 9.22
N LEU A 222 -6.54 18.73 8.99
CA LEU A 222 -5.36 17.90 8.71
C LEU A 222 -4.67 18.24 7.37
N LEU A 223 -5.43 18.64 6.36
CA LEU A 223 -4.91 19.05 5.05
C LEU A 223 -4.01 20.30 5.14
N LYS A 224 -4.22 21.13 6.18
CA LYS A 224 -3.44 22.36 6.41
C LYS A 224 -2.17 22.14 7.23
N GLU A 225 -1.99 20.96 7.84
CA GLU A 225 -0.80 20.67 8.63
C GLU A 225 0.48 20.63 7.77
N ASP A 226 1.61 20.89 8.42
CA ASP A 226 2.92 20.95 7.75
C ASP A 226 3.51 19.58 7.46
N ASP A 227 3.05 18.53 8.16
CA ASP A 227 3.47 17.18 7.87
C ASP A 227 2.77 16.61 6.64
N ARG A 228 3.57 16.11 5.70
CA ARG A 228 3.06 15.60 4.43
C ARG A 228 2.26 14.31 4.54
N ASP A 229 2.62 13.39 5.44
CA ASP A 229 1.87 12.12 5.57
C ASP A 229 0.43 12.39 6.06
N LEU A 230 0.25 13.46 6.86
CA LEU A 230 -1.05 13.95 7.27
C LEU A 230 -1.84 14.59 6.13
N ARG A 231 -1.20 15.46 5.33
CA ARG A 231 -1.85 16.06 4.15
C ARG A 231 -2.31 15.00 3.15
N ASP A 232 -1.46 14.00 2.87
CA ASP A 232 -1.78 12.89 1.96
C ASP A 232 -2.94 12.04 2.50
N ALA A 233 -2.93 11.74 3.81
CA ALA A 233 -4.03 11.01 4.46
C ALA A 233 -5.35 11.80 4.42
N ALA A 234 -5.29 13.11 4.66
CA ALA A 234 -6.44 14.01 4.60
C ALA A 234 -7.03 14.10 3.19
N ALA A 235 -6.18 14.29 2.17
CA ALA A 235 -6.60 14.32 0.77
C ALA A 235 -7.31 13.04 0.35
N GLY A 236 -6.78 11.88 0.77
CA GLY A 236 -7.42 10.58 0.56
C GLY A 236 -8.81 10.48 1.19
N GLY A 237 -9.01 10.97 2.41
CA GLY A 237 -10.33 11.00 3.06
C GLY A 237 -11.32 11.97 2.40
N LEU A 238 -10.85 13.16 2.04
CA LEU A 238 -11.68 14.19 1.41
C LEU A 238 -12.23 13.75 0.05
N MET A 239 -11.48 12.91 -0.68
CA MET A 239 -11.91 12.29 -1.93
C MET A 239 -13.27 11.58 -1.81
N TYR A 240 -13.51 10.89 -0.69
CA TYR A 240 -14.73 10.12 -0.45
C TYR A 240 -15.82 10.95 0.21
N VAL A 241 -15.46 11.80 1.18
CA VAL A 241 -16.43 12.58 1.96
C VAL A 241 -17.06 13.71 1.14
N GLY A 242 -16.28 14.34 0.25
CA GLY A 242 -16.70 15.51 -0.53
C GLY A 242 -16.55 15.33 -2.03
N LYS A 243 -16.90 14.14 -2.54
CA LYS A 243 -16.94 13.90 -3.98
C LYS A 243 -17.85 14.94 -4.66
N ARG A 244 -17.31 15.69 -5.63
CA ARG A 244 -17.99 16.80 -6.32
C ARG A 244 -18.36 18.00 -5.43
N ASP A 245 -17.74 18.15 -4.26
CA ASP A 245 -17.84 19.37 -3.44
C ASP A 245 -16.79 20.40 -3.92
N PRO A 246 -17.20 21.57 -4.44
CA PRO A 246 -16.26 22.59 -4.92
C PRO A 246 -15.30 23.10 -3.84
N ALA A 247 -15.72 23.11 -2.56
CA ALA A 247 -14.85 23.51 -1.46
C ALA A 247 -13.73 22.50 -1.24
N VAL A 248 -14.02 21.20 -1.40
CA VAL A 248 -13.01 20.15 -1.35
C VAL A 248 -12.05 20.27 -2.53
N PHE A 249 -12.56 20.47 -3.74
CA PHE A 249 -11.74 20.71 -4.92
C PHE A 249 -10.75 21.88 -4.69
N ARG A 250 -11.25 23.04 -4.26
CA ARG A 250 -10.42 24.23 -4.02
C ARG A 250 -9.37 24.00 -2.94
N ALA A 251 -9.73 23.40 -1.81
CA ALA A 251 -8.78 23.10 -0.74
C ALA A 251 -7.67 22.14 -1.18
N LEU A 252 -7.99 21.16 -2.02
CA LEU A 252 -6.99 20.22 -2.57
C LEU A 252 -6.06 20.89 -3.58
N VAL A 253 -6.56 21.80 -4.42
CA VAL A 253 -5.72 22.62 -5.31
C VAL A 253 -4.76 23.49 -4.49
N GLU A 254 -5.24 24.16 -3.45
CA GLU A 254 -4.38 24.98 -2.56
C GLU A 254 -3.30 24.13 -1.86
N ALA A 255 -3.67 22.95 -1.35
CA ALA A 255 -2.73 22.05 -0.70
C ALA A 255 -1.68 21.48 -1.68
N LEU A 256 -2.08 21.20 -2.92
CA LEU A 256 -1.19 20.79 -4.00
C LEU A 256 -0.19 21.91 -4.32
N GLU A 257 -0.64 23.16 -4.48
CA GLU A 257 0.23 24.31 -4.70
C GLU A 257 1.23 24.53 -3.56
N LYS A 258 0.77 24.41 -2.29
CA LYS A 258 1.67 24.45 -1.12
C LYS A 258 2.73 23.34 -1.20
N ALA A 259 2.34 22.12 -1.62
CA ALA A 259 3.27 21.01 -1.78
C ALA A 259 4.28 21.22 -2.93
N ARG A 260 3.88 21.86 -4.03
CA ARG A 260 4.78 22.25 -5.13
C ARG A 260 5.87 23.22 -4.66
N GLN A 261 5.53 24.11 -3.75
CA GLN A 261 6.44 25.16 -3.24
C GLN A 261 7.34 24.70 -2.07
N ALA A 262 7.19 23.47 -1.58
CA ALA A 262 7.96 22.97 -0.44
C ALA A 262 9.48 22.88 -0.73
N LYS A 263 10.32 23.42 0.16
CA LYS A 263 11.77 23.57 -0.07
C LYS A 263 12.67 22.50 0.60
N ASP A 264 12.10 21.63 1.44
CA ASP A 264 12.87 20.78 2.37
C ASP A 264 12.85 19.29 1.99
N ALA A 265 12.96 18.36 2.97
CA ALA A 265 12.82 16.91 2.75
C ALA A 265 11.56 16.54 1.97
N ASP A 266 10.56 17.44 1.98
CA ASP A 266 9.37 17.33 1.15
C ASP A 266 9.63 17.34 -0.35
N ALA A 267 10.61 18.13 -0.81
CA ALA A 267 11.02 18.24 -2.20
C ALA A 267 11.47 16.88 -2.79
N ARG A 268 12.15 16.03 -2.02
CA ARG A 268 12.68 14.73 -2.49
C ARG A 268 11.60 13.72 -2.88
N ARG A 269 10.40 13.87 -2.34
CA ARG A 269 9.26 13.01 -2.65
C ARG A 269 8.09 13.87 -3.17
N ARG A 270 8.41 15.05 -3.74
CA ARG A 270 7.41 15.97 -4.27
C ARG A 270 6.62 15.27 -5.36
N GLY A 271 7.29 14.58 -6.27
CA GLY A 271 6.65 13.83 -7.36
C GLY A 271 5.57 12.86 -6.89
N ALA A 272 5.86 12.03 -5.89
CA ALA A 272 4.86 11.11 -5.31
C ALA A 272 3.63 11.85 -4.70
N THR A 273 3.85 12.93 -3.95
CA THR A 273 2.75 13.75 -3.39
C THR A 273 1.93 14.41 -4.50
N LEU A 274 2.61 14.98 -5.51
CA LEU A 274 2.00 15.56 -6.70
C LEU A 274 1.13 14.53 -7.44
N ALA A 275 1.62 13.30 -7.63
CA ALA A 275 0.87 12.22 -8.26
C ALA A 275 -0.33 11.75 -7.42
N ASN A 276 -0.22 11.73 -6.09
CA ASN A 276 -1.34 11.39 -5.20
C ASN A 276 -2.45 12.43 -5.27
N PHE A 277 -2.12 13.72 -5.15
CA PHE A 277 -3.09 14.81 -5.23
C PHE A 277 -3.73 14.89 -6.61
N ALA A 278 -2.95 14.66 -7.68
CA ALA A 278 -3.45 14.57 -9.05
C ALA A 278 -4.60 13.56 -9.21
N ARG A 279 -4.41 12.34 -8.67
CA ARG A 279 -5.44 11.30 -8.67
C ARG A 279 -6.67 11.71 -7.87
N VAL A 280 -6.48 12.35 -6.71
CA VAL A 280 -7.60 12.82 -5.88
C VAL A 280 -8.39 13.92 -6.58
N LEU A 281 -7.71 14.87 -7.23
CA LEU A 281 -8.35 15.97 -7.96
C LEU A 281 -9.18 15.48 -9.14
N GLU A 282 -8.70 14.47 -9.87
CA GLU A 282 -9.47 13.84 -10.95
C GLU A 282 -10.80 13.26 -10.43
N GLU A 283 -10.78 12.55 -9.30
CA GLU A 283 -11.98 11.95 -8.69
C GLU A 283 -12.97 12.95 -8.10
N VAL A 284 -12.47 14.08 -7.56
CA VAL A 284 -13.33 15.10 -6.93
C VAL A 284 -13.85 16.15 -7.89
N ALA A 285 -13.19 16.37 -9.04
CA ALA A 285 -13.61 17.35 -10.04
C ALA A 285 -15.02 17.05 -10.57
N GLY A 286 -16.00 17.85 -10.15
CA GLY A 286 -17.40 17.64 -10.44
C GLY A 286 -17.86 18.30 -11.74
N THR A 287 -17.21 19.39 -12.13
CA THR A 287 -17.55 20.20 -13.30
C THR A 287 -16.51 20.10 -14.41
N GLU A 288 -16.91 20.39 -15.65
CA GLU A 288 -15.98 20.43 -16.79
C GLU A 288 -14.89 21.49 -16.62
N ALA A 289 -15.20 22.60 -15.92
CA ALA A 289 -14.23 23.63 -15.58
C ALA A 289 -13.16 23.13 -14.61
N GLU A 290 -13.56 22.43 -13.54
CA GLU A 290 -12.63 21.82 -12.57
C GLU A 290 -11.77 20.73 -13.20
N LYS A 291 -12.34 19.94 -14.13
CA LYS A 291 -11.57 18.95 -14.90
C LYS A 291 -10.55 19.62 -15.82
N ALA A 292 -10.93 20.71 -16.50
CA ALA A 292 -9.99 21.47 -17.33
C ALA A 292 -8.87 22.10 -16.49
N GLU A 293 -9.21 22.69 -15.34
CA GLU A 293 -8.24 23.24 -14.39
C GLU A 293 -7.28 22.16 -13.87
N THR A 294 -7.82 20.99 -13.49
CA THR A 294 -7.01 19.84 -13.07
C THR A 294 -6.07 19.40 -14.19
N ALA A 295 -6.56 19.26 -15.41
CA ALA A 295 -5.75 18.84 -16.55
C ALA A 295 -4.60 19.82 -16.87
N GLU A 296 -4.86 21.13 -16.77
CA GLU A 296 -3.83 22.17 -16.93
C GLU A 296 -2.77 22.10 -15.82
N LEU A 297 -3.23 21.94 -14.57
CA LEU A 297 -2.36 21.77 -13.41
C LEU A 297 -1.45 20.55 -13.57
N LEU A 298 -2.01 19.39 -13.92
CA LEU A 298 -1.25 18.17 -14.18
C LEU A 298 -0.25 18.35 -15.33
N GLY A 299 -0.65 19.03 -16.40
CA GLY A 299 0.22 19.33 -17.54
C GLY A 299 1.40 20.22 -17.15
N SER A 300 1.23 21.12 -16.19
CA SER A 300 2.32 21.95 -15.66
C SER A 300 3.32 21.15 -14.83
N MET A 301 2.87 20.10 -14.13
CA MET A 301 3.68 19.30 -13.21
C MET A 301 4.61 18.30 -13.93
N VAL A 302 4.34 17.95 -15.19
CA VAL A 302 5.17 17.03 -15.99
C VAL A 302 6.64 17.46 -16.03
N ASP A 303 6.89 18.77 -16.11
CA ASP A 303 8.23 19.34 -16.20
C ASP A 303 8.90 19.48 -14.81
N GLU A 304 8.09 19.54 -13.74
CA GLU A 304 8.56 19.72 -12.36
C GLU A 304 9.01 18.42 -11.69
N VAL A 305 8.47 17.29 -12.13
CA VAL A 305 8.78 15.98 -11.58
C VAL A 305 9.99 15.39 -12.30
N SER A 306 11.14 15.39 -11.64
CA SER A 306 12.38 14.87 -12.25
C SER A 306 12.46 13.34 -12.24
N ASP A 307 11.97 12.68 -11.18
CA ASP A 307 12.06 11.23 -11.04
C ASP A 307 11.16 10.53 -12.09
N PRO A 308 11.69 9.58 -12.89
CA PRO A 308 10.92 8.91 -13.93
C PRO A 308 9.71 8.10 -13.42
N TYR A 309 9.78 7.52 -12.20
CA TYR A 309 8.67 6.75 -11.64
C TYR A 309 7.55 7.67 -11.20
N ASP A 310 7.87 8.75 -10.50
CA ASP A 310 6.88 9.75 -10.09
C ASP A 310 6.25 10.44 -11.31
N LYS A 311 7.05 10.71 -12.35
CA LYS A 311 6.58 11.32 -13.60
C LYS A 311 5.53 10.45 -14.29
N VAL A 312 5.69 9.13 -14.26
CA VAL A 312 4.69 8.20 -14.81
C VAL A 312 3.33 8.36 -14.12
N GLY A 313 3.29 8.56 -12.80
CA GLY A 313 2.03 8.79 -12.08
C GLY A 313 1.29 10.04 -12.58
N VAL A 314 2.00 11.15 -12.81
CA VAL A 314 1.41 12.38 -13.38
C VAL A 314 0.89 12.14 -14.81
N ILE A 315 1.66 11.43 -15.63
CA ILE A 315 1.30 11.11 -17.02
C ILE A 315 0.06 10.19 -17.08
N GLN A 316 -0.03 9.19 -16.20
CA GLN A 316 -1.21 8.34 -16.09
C GLN A 316 -2.45 9.14 -15.71
N ASN A 317 -2.33 10.05 -14.74
CA ASN A 317 -3.44 10.90 -14.34
C ASN A 317 -3.89 11.82 -15.49
N LEU A 318 -2.97 12.37 -16.28
CA LEU A 318 -3.32 13.08 -17.52
C LEU A 318 -4.13 12.20 -18.47
N GLY A 319 -3.76 10.92 -18.64
CA GLY A 319 -4.55 9.96 -19.39
C GLY A 319 -5.98 9.79 -18.84
N PHE A 320 -6.14 9.67 -17.52
CA PHE A 320 -7.46 9.57 -16.88
C PHE A 320 -8.34 10.82 -17.07
N MET A 321 -7.74 12.00 -17.24
CA MET A 321 -8.46 13.22 -17.60
C MET A 321 -9.04 13.19 -19.03
N LYS A 322 -8.61 12.25 -19.88
CA LYS A 322 -9.06 12.08 -21.27
C LYS A 322 -8.96 13.40 -22.06
N GLY A 323 -9.99 13.74 -22.84
CA GLY A 323 -10.00 14.91 -23.71
C GLY A 323 -9.72 16.25 -23.02
N HIS A 324 -9.95 16.37 -21.71
CA HIS A 324 -9.62 17.59 -20.94
C HIS A 324 -8.11 17.87 -20.93
N ALA A 325 -7.29 16.82 -20.98
CA ALA A 325 -5.83 16.91 -20.98
C ALA A 325 -5.19 16.94 -22.37
N ARG A 326 -5.99 17.07 -23.45
CA ARG A 326 -5.44 17.10 -24.82
C ARG A 326 -4.35 18.16 -25.03
N LYS A 327 -4.47 19.31 -24.34
CA LYS A 327 -3.45 20.38 -24.37
C LYS A 327 -2.06 19.95 -23.87
N ALA A 328 -1.97 18.85 -23.11
CA ALA A 328 -0.70 18.31 -22.64
C ALA A 328 0.07 17.52 -23.72
N ALA A 329 -0.54 17.25 -24.89
CA ALA A 329 0.08 16.43 -25.94
C ALA A 329 1.50 16.89 -26.37
N PRO A 330 1.78 18.18 -26.59
CA PRO A 330 3.14 18.63 -26.94
C PRO A 330 4.17 18.32 -25.85
N LYS A 331 3.78 18.45 -24.57
CA LYS A 331 4.66 18.13 -23.45
C LYS A 331 4.91 16.63 -23.33
N LEU A 332 3.86 15.81 -23.48
CA LEU A 332 4.00 14.35 -23.49
C LEU A 332 4.89 13.88 -24.64
N LEU A 333 4.80 14.49 -25.83
CA LEU A 333 5.71 14.20 -26.94
C LEU A 333 7.16 14.57 -26.63
N ALA A 334 7.40 15.68 -25.92
CA ALA A 334 8.74 16.04 -25.46
C ALA A 334 9.30 15.01 -24.47
N VAL A 335 8.49 14.60 -23.48
CA VAL A 335 8.87 13.53 -22.54
C VAL A 335 9.19 12.23 -23.26
N LEU A 336 8.35 11.83 -24.22
CA LEU A 336 8.55 10.59 -24.98
C LEU A 336 9.89 10.60 -25.73
N LYS A 337 10.27 11.74 -26.31
CA LYS A 337 11.52 11.90 -27.05
C LYS A 337 12.76 11.74 -26.16
N GLU A 338 12.68 12.16 -24.91
CA GLU A 338 13.77 12.09 -23.94
C GLU A 338 13.74 10.81 -23.08
N ALA A 339 12.68 9.98 -23.22
CA ALA A 339 12.48 8.83 -22.37
C ALA A 339 13.47 7.69 -22.68
N GLU A 340 14.31 7.36 -21.70
CA GLU A 340 15.23 6.22 -21.78
C GLU A 340 14.57 4.90 -21.39
N SER A 341 13.69 4.91 -20.37
CA SER A 341 13.06 3.70 -19.85
C SER A 341 11.82 3.29 -20.68
N TYR A 342 11.67 1.98 -20.91
CA TYR A 342 10.50 1.45 -21.61
C TYR A 342 9.19 1.81 -20.88
N HIS A 343 9.22 1.85 -19.54
CA HIS A 343 8.07 2.20 -18.71
C HIS A 343 7.61 3.64 -18.99
N LEU A 344 8.53 4.62 -18.96
CA LEU A 344 8.18 6.01 -19.25
C LEU A 344 7.65 6.16 -20.68
N LYS A 345 8.26 5.50 -21.68
CA LYS A 345 7.77 5.49 -23.06
C LYS A 345 6.35 4.94 -23.17
N GLN A 346 6.12 3.73 -22.64
CA GLN A 346 4.82 3.03 -22.68
C GLN A 346 3.70 3.89 -22.09
N TYR A 347 3.90 4.42 -20.88
CA TYR A 347 2.86 5.21 -20.22
C TYR A 347 2.62 6.55 -20.89
N THR A 348 3.66 7.16 -21.47
CA THR A 348 3.51 8.41 -22.23
C THR A 348 2.71 8.19 -23.52
N ILE A 349 2.99 7.11 -24.25
CA ILE A 349 2.23 6.73 -25.45
C ILE A 349 0.78 6.40 -25.11
N ARG A 350 0.55 5.61 -24.05
CA ARG A 350 -0.81 5.28 -23.59
C ARG A 350 -1.59 6.54 -23.20
N ALA A 351 -0.97 7.46 -22.45
CA ALA A 351 -1.59 8.72 -22.08
C ALA A 351 -1.95 9.58 -23.30
N LEU A 352 -1.07 9.68 -24.31
CA LEU A 352 -1.40 10.35 -25.59
C LEU A 352 -2.64 9.73 -26.24
N GLY A 353 -2.78 8.41 -26.19
CA GLY A 353 -3.97 7.68 -26.63
C GLY A 353 -5.22 8.03 -25.84
N ASP A 354 -5.13 7.97 -24.51
CA ASP A 354 -6.25 8.23 -23.59
C ASP A 354 -6.78 9.66 -23.68
N ILE A 355 -5.90 10.65 -23.89
CA ILE A 355 -6.30 12.05 -24.11
C ILE A 355 -6.83 12.32 -25.51
N GLY A 356 -6.77 11.34 -26.42
CA GLY A 356 -7.22 11.46 -27.80
C GLY A 356 -6.39 12.44 -28.64
N ALA A 357 -5.07 12.48 -28.43
CA ALA A 357 -4.16 13.36 -29.17
C ALA A 357 -3.87 12.83 -30.58
N VAL A 358 -4.86 12.91 -31.48
CA VAL A 358 -4.74 12.45 -32.89
C VAL A 358 -3.53 13.06 -33.60
N GLU A 359 -3.20 14.31 -33.29
CA GLU A 359 -2.04 15.04 -33.80
C GLU A 359 -0.68 14.43 -33.42
N ALA A 360 -0.65 13.54 -32.42
CA ALA A 360 0.54 12.85 -31.94
C ALA A 360 0.76 11.48 -32.62
N GLN A 361 -0.19 10.99 -33.42
CA GLN A 361 -0.13 9.66 -34.03
C GLN A 361 1.17 9.45 -34.83
N ALA A 362 1.49 10.36 -35.75
CA ALA A 362 2.66 10.23 -36.63
C ALA A 362 3.98 10.18 -35.84
N GLN A 363 4.03 10.82 -34.67
CA GLN A 363 5.19 10.93 -33.81
C GLN A 363 5.36 9.69 -32.92
N ILE A 364 4.28 8.97 -32.58
CA ILE A 364 4.35 7.71 -31.82
C ILE A 364 4.54 6.48 -32.73
N GLU A 365 4.19 6.56 -34.02
CA GLU A 365 4.35 5.46 -34.99
C GLU A 365 5.76 4.84 -35.05
N PRO A 366 6.87 5.60 -35.01
CA PRO A 366 8.22 5.02 -35.02
C PRO A 366 8.49 4.05 -33.85
N TYR A 367 7.78 4.20 -32.73
CA TYR A 367 7.92 3.35 -31.55
C TYR A 367 7.29 1.96 -31.72
N LEU A 368 6.59 1.69 -32.83
CA LEU A 368 6.23 0.32 -33.24
C LEU A 368 7.46 -0.57 -33.47
N LYS A 369 8.64 0.03 -33.69
CA LYS A 369 9.92 -0.67 -33.86
C LYS A 369 10.76 -0.71 -32.58
N ASP A 370 10.22 -0.23 -31.45
CA ASP A 370 10.93 -0.32 -30.17
C ASP A 370 11.16 -1.79 -29.81
N GLN A 371 12.30 -2.09 -29.19
CA GLN A 371 12.67 -3.46 -28.83
C GLN A 371 11.81 -4.00 -27.69
N ASP A 372 11.23 -3.11 -26.89
CA ASP A 372 10.31 -3.45 -25.81
C ASP A 372 8.86 -3.55 -26.33
N CYS A 373 8.22 -4.68 -26.05
CA CYS A 373 6.88 -4.96 -26.57
C CYS A 373 5.77 -4.24 -25.84
N TYR A 374 5.98 -3.78 -24.61
CA TYR A 374 5.02 -2.91 -23.94
C TYR A 374 4.96 -1.54 -24.63
N VAL A 375 6.11 -1.03 -25.07
CA VAL A 375 6.20 0.22 -25.85
C VAL A 375 5.51 0.03 -27.20
N ALA A 376 5.89 -0.99 -27.97
CA ALA A 376 5.29 -1.23 -29.28
C ALA A 376 3.77 -1.51 -29.20
N GLY A 377 3.31 -2.30 -28.22
CA GLY A 377 1.90 -2.58 -27.98
C GLY A 377 1.10 -1.33 -27.59
N SER A 378 1.69 -0.44 -26.78
CA SER A 378 1.05 0.82 -26.40
C SER A 378 0.78 1.75 -27.59
N VAL A 379 1.59 1.69 -28.65
CA VAL A 379 1.33 2.47 -29.88
C VAL A 379 0.04 2.01 -30.55
N LEU A 380 -0.17 0.71 -30.69
CA LEU A 380 -1.41 0.16 -31.27
C LEU A 380 -2.63 0.56 -30.45
N GLU A 381 -2.54 0.42 -29.12
CA GLU A 381 -3.59 0.83 -28.20
C GLU A 381 -3.90 2.34 -28.33
N ALA A 382 -2.87 3.18 -28.38
CA ALA A 382 -3.01 4.63 -28.47
C ALA A 382 -3.63 5.05 -29.80
N VAL A 383 -3.16 4.52 -30.94
CA VAL A 383 -3.71 4.83 -32.26
C VAL A 383 -5.17 4.42 -32.36
N TYR A 384 -5.55 3.27 -31.80
CA TYR A 384 -6.96 2.90 -31.72
C TYR A 384 -7.78 3.89 -30.90
N LYS A 385 -7.33 4.27 -29.70
CA LYS A 385 -8.08 5.21 -28.85
C LYS A 385 -8.23 6.59 -29.51
N MET A 386 -7.21 7.04 -30.24
CA MET A 386 -7.24 8.29 -31.00
C MET A 386 -8.16 8.19 -32.23
N ASN A 387 -8.12 7.08 -32.96
CA ASN A 387 -8.84 6.90 -34.22
C ASN A 387 -9.32 5.45 -34.41
N PRO A 388 -10.44 5.05 -33.76
CA PRO A 388 -10.94 3.68 -33.83
C PRO A 388 -11.31 3.23 -35.24
N GLN A 389 -11.84 4.15 -36.08
CA GLN A 389 -12.28 3.82 -37.44
C GLN A 389 -11.12 3.69 -38.44
N GLY A 390 -10.05 4.48 -38.26
CA GLY A 390 -8.85 4.37 -39.07
C GLY A 390 -7.94 3.20 -38.67
N PHE A 391 -8.12 2.66 -37.46
CA PHE A 391 -7.27 1.61 -36.91
C PHE A 391 -7.15 0.35 -37.82
N PRO A 392 -8.22 -0.20 -38.42
CA PRO A 392 -8.08 -1.38 -39.28
C PRO A 392 -7.23 -1.14 -40.53
N ALA A 393 -7.28 0.07 -41.10
CA ALA A 393 -6.43 0.43 -42.23
C ALA A 393 -4.96 0.60 -41.78
N PHE A 394 -4.75 1.33 -40.68
CA PHE A 394 -3.44 1.51 -40.07
C PHE A 394 -2.77 0.18 -39.73
N PHE A 395 -3.50 -0.74 -39.09
CA PHE A 395 -2.99 -2.04 -38.69
C PHE A 395 -2.64 -2.92 -39.90
N ARG A 396 -3.42 -2.85 -40.99
CA ARG A 396 -3.09 -3.55 -42.25
C ARG A 396 -1.80 -3.04 -42.88
N GLU A 397 -1.55 -1.73 -42.81
CA GLU A 397 -0.33 -1.12 -43.35
C GLU A 397 0.90 -1.44 -42.51
N LYS A 398 0.83 -1.24 -41.18
CA LYS A 398 1.99 -1.38 -40.30
C LYS A 398 2.23 -2.82 -39.83
N GLY A 399 1.17 -3.62 -39.73
CA GLY A 399 1.21 -4.99 -39.26
C GLY A 399 1.55 -5.13 -37.77
N ILE A 400 1.98 -6.34 -37.39
CA ILE A 400 2.43 -6.65 -36.02
C ILE A 400 3.86 -6.11 -35.85
N PRO A 401 4.13 -5.32 -34.79
CA PRO A 401 5.47 -4.89 -34.43
C PRO A 401 6.53 -6.00 -34.44
N GLU A 402 7.71 -5.69 -34.98
CA GLU A 402 8.85 -6.61 -34.97
C GLU A 402 9.68 -6.42 -33.68
N VAL A 403 9.34 -7.18 -32.63
CA VAL A 403 10.01 -7.10 -31.32
C VAL A 403 11.00 -8.25 -31.11
N LYS A 404 12.14 -7.98 -30.46
CA LYS A 404 13.23 -8.96 -30.19
C LYS A 404 13.12 -9.67 -28.83
N SER A 405 12.18 -9.28 -27.97
CA SER A 405 12.13 -9.70 -26.57
C SER A 405 11.49 -11.08 -26.37
N ARG A 406 11.62 -11.62 -25.14
CA ARG A 406 11.16 -12.98 -24.78
C ARG A 406 9.66 -13.16 -25.06
N PHE A 407 9.41 -14.17 -25.87
CA PHE A 407 8.24 -14.52 -26.66
C PHE A 407 6.88 -14.55 -25.95
N ASP A 408 6.81 -15.01 -24.71
CA ASP A 408 5.57 -15.27 -23.98
C ASP A 408 4.89 -13.98 -23.49
N LYS A 409 5.66 -13.02 -22.98
CA LYS A 409 5.12 -11.77 -22.43
C LYS A 409 4.59 -10.84 -23.51
N CYS A 410 5.25 -10.80 -24.67
CA CYS A 410 4.86 -9.89 -25.74
C CYS A 410 3.58 -10.32 -26.45
N ALA A 411 3.39 -11.62 -26.64
CA ALA A 411 2.13 -12.14 -27.16
C ALA A 411 0.96 -11.76 -26.24
N ALA A 412 1.13 -11.91 -24.92
CA ALA A 412 0.11 -11.54 -23.94
C ALA A 412 -0.21 -10.04 -23.97
N GLU A 413 0.79 -9.16 -24.07
CA GLU A 413 0.59 -7.72 -24.17
C GLU A 413 -0.11 -7.31 -25.47
N PHE A 414 0.29 -7.86 -26.62
CA PHE A 414 -0.41 -7.57 -27.88
C PHE A 414 -1.85 -8.08 -27.86
N VAL A 415 -2.09 -9.26 -27.28
CA VAL A 415 -3.44 -9.80 -27.04
C VAL A 415 -4.22 -8.88 -26.11
N TRP A 416 -3.63 -8.43 -25.02
CA TRP A 416 -4.29 -7.52 -24.08
C TRP A 416 -4.62 -6.18 -24.74
N SER A 417 -3.68 -5.56 -25.45
CA SER A 417 -3.93 -4.32 -26.21
C SER A 417 -5.07 -4.52 -27.19
N LEU A 418 -5.09 -5.58 -28.00
CA LEU A 418 -6.18 -5.82 -28.94
C LEU A 418 -7.50 -6.22 -28.26
N GLN A 419 -7.46 -6.86 -27.09
CA GLN A 419 -8.63 -7.07 -26.23
C GLN A 419 -9.20 -5.74 -25.71
N THR A 420 -8.44 -4.66 -25.59
CA THR A 420 -9.00 -3.34 -25.23
C THR A 420 -9.66 -2.61 -26.42
N VAL A 421 -9.33 -2.99 -27.66
CA VAL A 421 -9.60 -2.25 -28.93
C VAL A 421 -11.02 -2.52 -29.52
N GLY A 422 -11.97 -2.99 -28.69
CA GLY A 422 -13.41 -3.01 -29.06
C GLY A 422 -13.78 -3.76 -30.36
N LYS A 423 -14.92 -3.39 -30.97
CA LYS A 423 -15.43 -3.96 -32.24
C LYS A 423 -14.56 -3.65 -33.47
N PRO A 424 -13.96 -2.46 -33.64
CA PRO A 424 -13.11 -2.19 -34.79
C PRO A 424 -11.87 -3.10 -34.86
N ALA A 425 -11.43 -3.69 -33.74
CA ALA A 425 -10.40 -4.73 -33.73
C ALA A 425 -10.86 -6.06 -34.37
N ILE A 426 -12.16 -6.34 -34.42
CA ILE A 426 -12.68 -7.58 -35.04
C ILE A 426 -12.50 -7.51 -36.56
N GLU A 427 -12.56 -6.30 -37.15
CA GLU A 427 -12.40 -6.10 -38.59
C GLU A 427 -11.01 -6.46 -39.12
N ILE A 428 -10.00 -6.58 -38.25
CA ILE A 428 -8.66 -7.08 -38.62
C ILE A 428 -8.53 -8.60 -38.51
N GLU A 429 -9.53 -9.32 -37.97
CA GLU A 429 -9.50 -10.78 -37.82
C GLU A 429 -9.26 -11.50 -39.16
N PRO A 430 -9.97 -11.16 -40.27
CA PRO A 430 -9.76 -11.87 -41.54
C PRO A 430 -8.34 -11.71 -42.07
N PHE A 431 -7.77 -10.51 -41.93
CA PHE A 431 -6.39 -10.21 -42.31
C PHE A 431 -5.39 -10.98 -41.45
N LEU A 432 -5.62 -11.06 -40.13
CA LEU A 432 -4.80 -11.87 -39.24
C LEU A 432 -4.91 -13.36 -39.59
N ALA A 433 -6.10 -13.86 -39.93
CA ALA A 433 -6.30 -15.27 -40.27
C ALA A 433 -5.55 -15.65 -41.55
N GLU A 434 -5.58 -14.79 -42.57
CA GLU A 434 -4.80 -14.94 -43.80
C GLU A 434 -3.28 -14.94 -43.52
N LYS A 435 -2.82 -13.99 -42.71
CA LYS A 435 -1.40 -13.91 -42.32
C LYS A 435 -0.98 -15.15 -41.53
N TYR A 436 -1.79 -15.60 -40.58
CA TYR A 436 -1.53 -16.83 -39.82
C TYR A 436 -1.43 -18.07 -40.73
N ALA A 437 -2.32 -18.16 -41.72
CA ALA A 437 -2.37 -19.29 -42.65
C ALA A 437 -1.13 -19.35 -43.56
N SER A 438 -0.59 -18.19 -43.96
CA SER A 438 0.56 -18.07 -44.87
C SER A 438 1.93 -18.21 -44.19
N MET A 439 2.01 -18.18 -42.87
CA MET A 439 3.29 -18.27 -42.13
C MET A 439 3.84 -19.68 -42.03
N ASP A 440 5.16 -19.81 -41.91
CA ASP A 440 5.79 -21.11 -41.64
C ASP A 440 5.35 -21.64 -40.26
N LYS A 441 5.19 -22.96 -40.12
CA LYS A 441 4.79 -23.58 -38.84
C LYS A 441 5.85 -23.42 -37.74
N SER A 442 7.11 -23.24 -38.12
CA SER A 442 8.23 -22.95 -37.23
C SER A 442 8.43 -21.46 -36.97
N ASP A 443 7.69 -20.57 -37.67
CA ASP A 443 7.75 -19.14 -37.39
C ASP A 443 7.09 -18.86 -36.05
N TRP A 444 7.88 -18.40 -35.09
CA TRP A 444 7.42 -18.07 -33.75
C TRP A 444 6.23 -17.09 -33.78
N LYS A 445 6.24 -16.12 -34.70
CA LYS A 445 5.18 -15.11 -34.79
C LYS A 445 3.79 -15.74 -35.04
N ARG A 446 3.74 -16.99 -35.53
CA ARG A 446 2.52 -17.76 -35.79
C ARG A 446 1.72 -18.03 -34.51
N ASP A 447 2.34 -18.35 -33.39
CA ASP A 447 1.63 -18.64 -32.13
C ASP A 447 1.01 -17.40 -31.51
N THR A 448 1.72 -16.27 -31.56
CA THR A 448 1.18 -14.96 -31.17
C THR A 448 -0.05 -14.61 -31.99
N LEU A 449 0.03 -14.82 -33.31
CA LEU A 449 -1.09 -14.58 -34.23
C LEU A 449 -2.27 -15.50 -33.95
N LYS A 450 -2.02 -16.75 -33.57
CA LYS A 450 -3.05 -17.70 -33.14
C LYS A 450 -3.76 -17.22 -31.87
N ALA A 451 -3.00 -16.87 -30.83
CA ALA A 451 -3.56 -16.37 -29.57
C ALA A 451 -4.39 -15.10 -29.78
N LEU A 452 -3.94 -14.22 -30.68
CA LEU A 452 -4.66 -13.03 -31.10
C LEU A 452 -5.99 -13.35 -31.78
N LEU A 453 -5.98 -14.26 -32.76
CA LEU A 453 -7.19 -14.71 -33.45
C LEU A 453 -8.19 -15.35 -32.47
N ASP A 454 -7.72 -16.20 -31.57
CA ASP A 454 -8.56 -16.86 -30.58
C ASP A 454 -9.19 -15.84 -29.62
N ALA A 455 -8.44 -14.81 -29.20
CA ALA A 455 -8.96 -13.73 -28.36
C ALA A 455 -10.01 -12.86 -29.07
N LEU A 456 -9.81 -12.52 -30.35
CA LEU A 456 -10.77 -11.76 -31.16
C LEU A 456 -12.07 -12.55 -31.37
N ARG A 457 -11.97 -13.84 -31.73
CA ARG A 457 -13.13 -14.73 -31.92
C ARG A 457 -13.90 -14.98 -30.63
N TYR A 458 -13.21 -15.07 -29.49
CA TYR A 458 -13.86 -15.17 -28.19
C TYR A 458 -14.72 -13.93 -27.90
N LYS A 459 -14.24 -12.74 -28.26
CA LYS A 459 -14.98 -11.49 -28.12
C LYS A 459 -16.17 -11.38 -29.07
N GLU A 460 -16.06 -11.83 -30.31
CA GLU A 460 -17.18 -11.83 -31.26
C GLU A 460 -18.37 -12.66 -30.74
N LYS A 461 -18.09 -13.73 -29.97
CA LYS A 461 -19.09 -14.61 -29.39
C LYS A 461 -19.75 -14.09 -28.10
N LYS A 462 -19.23 -13.02 -27.49
CA LYS A 462 -19.75 -12.38 -26.27
C LYS A 462 -20.46 -11.09 -26.61
#